data_AF-A0A2V6ZVD6-F1
#
_entry.id   AF-A0A2V6ZVD6-F1
#
_cell.length_a   1.000
_cell.length_b   1.000
_cell.length_c   1.000
_cell.angle_alpha   90.00
_cell.angle_beta   90.00
_cell.angle_gamma   90.00
#
_symmetry.space_group_name_H-M   'P 1'
#
loop_
_entity.id
_entity.type
_entity.pdbx_description
1 polymer ?
#
loop_
_entity_poly.entity_id
_entity_poly.type
_entity_poly.pdbx_seq_one_letter_code
_entity_poly.pdbx_strand_id
1 'polypeptide(L)'
;MRRPPRRRDAAAPVRQWVLSLPYRLRYLLAWDHALARAVLGVYVRVLLGFQRHRARRYAARDGRSGCVTVIQRFGCRLNLNIHFHTLLSDGVFFAEGKEGALGFRPLPPPTDDEVGVVLARIAARVHRLLKRRGLDPGDADLFQADPVVVESPALAGINSASIQERIALGPRAGARVWRVGDDPDAPWVLSTAPRHAHLAGFDLHANVAVPAADRLRLEQLCRYLLRPAVAQDRLRLLDDGRIMLTLKAAWADGTRQLVFEPLELLEKLAALTPRPWINLVLYHGVLAPHAGWRARVIASSAPPVETSVAASASADANDEPTTAPFSRHWAWADLMRRAFDIDVLACSSCGGRMRLIATVEDPDAIRAILATLALSDERADRAPPFVPSLNTSHTAASGA
;
A
#
# COMPACT_ATOMS: atom_id res chain seq x y z
N MET A 1 33.73 35.38 -10.15
CA MET A 1 33.10 34.88 -8.90
C MET A 1 32.01 33.89 -9.28
N ARG A 2 32.23 32.58 -9.09
CA ARG A 2 31.20 31.55 -9.38
C ARG A 2 30.11 31.66 -8.30
N ARG A 3 28.85 31.86 -8.69
CA ARG A 3 27.69 31.71 -7.80
C ARG A 3 27.80 30.35 -7.08
N PRO A 4 27.61 30.28 -5.76
CA PRO A 4 27.53 29.00 -5.08
C PRO A 4 26.37 28.19 -5.68
N PRO A 5 26.49 26.86 -5.81
CA PRO A 5 25.39 26.04 -6.31
C PRO A 5 24.19 26.23 -5.37
N ARG A 6 23.04 26.56 -5.97
CA ARG A 6 21.74 26.55 -5.26
C ARG A 6 21.60 25.21 -4.52
N ARG A 7 21.18 25.25 -3.25
CA ARG A 7 20.82 24.05 -2.47
C ARG A 7 19.97 23.15 -3.38
N ARG A 8 20.45 21.93 -3.67
CA ARG A 8 19.62 20.91 -4.33
C ARG A 8 18.61 20.46 -3.28
N ASP A 9 17.36 20.88 -3.44
CA ASP A 9 16.24 20.45 -2.61
C ASP A 9 16.22 18.92 -2.52
N ALA A 10 16.49 18.39 -1.33
CA ALA A 10 16.89 17.00 -1.14
C ALA A 10 15.68 16.07 -0.97
N ALA A 11 14.92 15.89 -2.04
CA ALA A 11 14.06 14.72 -2.15
C ALA A 11 14.93 13.45 -2.22
N ALA A 12 14.59 12.41 -1.47
CA ALA A 12 15.34 11.15 -1.50
C ALA A 12 14.81 10.23 -2.62
N PRO A 13 15.68 9.61 -3.45
CA PRO A 13 15.27 8.53 -4.33
C PRO A 13 14.71 7.36 -3.51
N VAL A 14 13.78 6.61 -4.09
CA VAL A 14 13.15 5.48 -3.42
C VAL A 14 13.21 4.23 -4.29
N ARG A 15 13.23 3.07 -3.64
CA ARG A 15 13.15 1.76 -4.27
C ARG A 15 12.01 0.98 -3.66
N GLN A 16 11.18 0.39 -4.52
CA GLN A 16 10.16 -0.55 -4.10
C GLN A 16 10.80 -1.91 -3.84
N TRP A 17 10.58 -2.44 -2.65
CA TRP A 17 10.86 -3.81 -2.28
C TRP A 17 9.53 -4.53 -2.05
N VAL A 18 9.31 -5.66 -2.69
CA VAL A 18 8.09 -6.47 -2.55
C VAL A 18 8.46 -7.83 -2.01
N LEU A 19 8.00 -8.15 -0.79
CA LEU A 19 8.19 -9.48 -0.18
C LEU A 19 6.88 -10.26 -0.21
N SER A 20 6.87 -11.34 -0.96
CA SER A 20 5.83 -12.39 -0.89
C SER A 20 6.29 -13.52 0.03
N LEU A 21 5.35 -14.12 0.73
CA LEU A 21 5.61 -15.09 1.79
C LEU A 21 5.13 -16.50 1.38
N PRO A 22 5.54 -17.59 2.04
CA PRO A 22 4.97 -18.91 1.79
C PRO A 22 3.46 -18.96 2.08
N TYR A 23 2.69 -19.76 1.34
CA TYR A 23 1.22 -19.80 1.47
C TYR A 23 0.72 -20.03 2.90
N ARG A 24 1.29 -21.01 3.62
CA ARG A 24 0.95 -21.28 5.03
C ARG A 24 1.21 -20.08 5.92
N LEU A 25 2.28 -19.32 5.68
CA LEU A 25 2.55 -18.11 6.44
C LEU A 25 1.54 -17.02 6.11
N ARG A 26 1.16 -16.83 4.84
CA ARG A 26 0.11 -15.85 4.45
C ARG A 26 -1.19 -16.12 5.19
N TYR A 27 -1.56 -17.39 5.34
CA TYR A 27 -2.74 -17.82 6.10
C TYR A 27 -2.66 -17.36 7.56
N LEU A 28 -1.58 -17.69 8.26
CA LEU A 28 -1.40 -17.29 9.66
C LEU A 28 -1.39 -15.76 9.82
N LEU A 29 -0.72 -15.04 8.92
CA LEU A 29 -0.65 -13.57 8.96
C LEU A 29 -1.98 -12.88 8.65
N ALA A 30 -2.88 -13.55 7.92
CA ALA A 30 -4.17 -12.98 7.60
C ALA A 30 -5.01 -12.77 8.86
N TRP A 31 -4.85 -13.65 9.85
CA TRP A 31 -5.55 -13.62 11.13
C TRP A 31 -4.73 -12.94 12.24
N ASP A 32 -3.51 -13.42 12.47
CA ASP A 32 -2.66 -12.93 13.56
C ASP A 32 -1.90 -11.68 13.11
N HIS A 33 -2.52 -10.52 13.37
CA HIS A 33 -1.88 -9.24 13.06
C HIS A 33 -0.60 -9.00 13.87
N ALA A 34 -0.49 -9.52 15.10
CA ALA A 34 0.72 -9.38 15.91
C ALA A 34 1.87 -10.16 15.29
N LEU A 35 1.61 -11.35 14.74
CA LEU A 35 2.56 -12.10 13.92
C LEU A 35 2.89 -11.37 12.62
N ALA A 36 1.89 -10.80 11.93
CA ALA A 36 2.14 -10.03 10.71
C ALA A 36 3.09 -8.85 10.95
N ARG A 37 2.90 -8.13 12.06
CA ARG A 37 3.79 -7.05 12.51
C ARG A 37 5.17 -7.56 12.90
N ALA A 38 5.26 -8.73 13.54
CA ALA A 38 6.54 -9.33 13.91
C ALA A 38 7.37 -9.77 12.68
N VAL A 39 6.73 -10.40 11.70
CA VAL A 39 7.35 -10.79 10.42
C VAL A 39 7.77 -9.55 9.63
N LEU A 40 6.92 -8.53 9.54
CA LEU A 40 7.28 -7.24 8.96
C LEU A 40 8.47 -6.59 9.68
N GLY A 41 8.50 -6.64 11.01
CA GLY A 41 9.62 -6.15 11.80
C GLY A 41 10.93 -6.88 11.50
N VAL A 42 10.90 -8.19 11.25
CA VAL A 42 12.08 -8.94 10.75
C VAL A 42 12.52 -8.40 9.40
N TYR A 43 11.59 -8.33 8.44
CA TYR A 43 11.85 -7.88 7.08
C TYR A 43 12.47 -6.48 7.03
N VAL A 44 11.84 -5.51 7.69
CA VAL A 44 12.32 -4.12 7.74
C VAL A 44 13.68 -4.00 8.42
N ARG A 45 13.92 -4.74 9.53
CA ARG A 45 15.25 -4.73 10.18
C ARG A 45 16.34 -5.27 9.26
N VAL A 46 16.05 -6.26 8.42
CA VAL A 46 17.01 -6.74 7.42
C VAL A 46 17.26 -5.67 6.36
N LEU A 47 16.22 -5.03 5.81
CA LEU A 47 16.37 -3.97 4.80
C LEU A 47 17.14 -2.75 5.32
N LEU A 48 16.79 -2.24 6.50
CA LEU A 48 17.47 -1.09 7.09
C LEU A 48 18.91 -1.44 7.49
N GLY A 49 19.14 -2.68 7.95
CA GLY A 49 20.49 -3.20 8.21
C GLY A 49 21.33 -3.33 6.93
N PHE A 50 20.70 -3.75 5.82
CA PHE A 50 21.32 -3.81 4.51
C PHE A 50 21.77 -2.42 4.02
N GLN A 51 20.90 -1.41 4.10
CA GLN A 51 21.29 -0.03 3.75
C GLN A 51 22.42 0.50 4.63
N ARG A 52 22.36 0.25 5.95
CA ARG A 52 23.41 0.67 6.88
C ARG A 52 24.75 -0.01 6.59
N HIS A 53 24.73 -1.30 6.25
CA HIS A 53 25.95 -2.03 5.90
C HIS A 53 26.58 -1.49 4.61
N ARG A 54 25.76 -1.21 3.59
CA ARG A 54 26.24 -0.60 2.34
C ARG A 54 26.76 0.81 2.56
N ALA A 55 26.08 1.63 3.36
CA ALA A 55 26.51 2.99 3.68
C ALA A 55 27.93 3.07 4.26
N ARG A 56 28.35 2.08 5.06
CA ARG A 56 29.73 2.00 5.59
C ARG A 56 30.79 1.91 4.48
N ARG A 57 30.48 1.27 3.36
CA ARG A 57 31.37 1.17 2.18
C ARG A 57 31.51 2.50 1.42
N TYR A 58 30.54 3.41 1.57
CA TYR A 58 30.48 4.69 0.86
C TYR A 58 30.67 5.90 1.79
N ALA A 59 31.46 5.73 2.86
CA ALA A 59 31.84 6.78 3.81
C ALA A 59 30.68 7.52 4.52
N ALA A 60 29.46 6.99 4.51
CA ALA A 60 28.33 7.52 5.26
C ALA A 60 28.18 6.78 6.59
N ARG A 61 29.18 6.91 7.47
CA ARG A 61 29.16 6.33 8.82
C ARG A 61 27.98 6.94 9.60
N ASP A 62 27.26 6.10 10.36
CA ASP A 62 26.01 6.44 11.06
C ASP A 62 24.80 6.83 10.21
N GLY A 63 24.86 6.55 8.90
CA GLY A 63 23.73 6.73 8.00
C GLY A 63 22.50 5.92 8.42
N ARG A 64 21.33 6.56 8.40
CA ARG A 64 20.03 5.96 8.75
C ARG A 64 19.09 6.04 7.54
N SER A 65 18.42 4.94 7.23
CA SER A 65 17.39 4.89 6.19
C SER A 65 15.99 4.80 6.81
N GLY A 66 14.96 4.91 5.98
CA GLY A 66 13.57 4.82 6.38
C GLY A 66 12.72 4.24 5.26
N CYS A 67 11.58 3.67 5.64
CA CYS A 67 10.64 3.11 4.67
C CYS A 67 9.19 3.27 5.09
N VAL A 68 8.32 3.17 4.09
CA VAL A 68 6.87 3.02 4.24
C VAL A 68 6.49 1.67 3.68
N THR A 69 5.79 0.86 4.45
CA THR A 69 5.28 -0.44 4.01
C THR A 69 3.76 -0.41 3.96
N VAL A 70 3.19 -0.90 2.86
CA VAL A 70 1.79 -1.27 2.75
C VAL A 70 1.69 -2.79 2.82
N ILE A 71 0.97 -3.31 3.82
CA ILE A 71 0.60 -4.72 3.91
C ILE A 71 -0.61 -4.93 3.00
N GLN A 72 -0.36 -5.45 1.81
CA GLN A 72 -1.44 -5.77 0.87
C GLN A 72 -1.97 -7.16 1.18
N ARG A 73 -3.30 -7.32 1.11
CA ARG A 73 -4.00 -8.57 1.46
C ARG A 73 -4.57 -9.32 0.27
N PHE A 74 -4.46 -8.79 -0.94
CA PHE A 74 -5.10 -9.32 -2.13
C PHE A 74 -4.13 -9.54 -3.28
N GLY A 75 -4.33 -10.63 -4.03
CA GLY A 75 -3.65 -10.89 -5.30
C GLY A 75 -4.48 -10.44 -6.50
N CYS A 76 -3.91 -10.56 -7.70
CA CYS A 76 -4.60 -10.26 -8.95
C CYS A 76 -5.81 -11.16 -9.21
N ARG A 77 -5.88 -12.33 -8.57
CA ARG A 77 -6.96 -13.32 -8.71
C ARG A 77 -8.12 -13.09 -7.73
N LEU A 78 -8.16 -11.93 -7.08
CA LEU A 78 -9.05 -11.65 -5.95
C LEU A 78 -8.92 -12.68 -4.81
N ASN A 79 -7.70 -13.21 -4.62
CA ASN A 79 -7.38 -14.16 -3.58
C ASN A 79 -6.67 -13.50 -2.41
N LEU A 80 -6.84 -14.06 -1.21
CA LEU A 80 -6.09 -13.66 -0.02
C LEU A 80 -4.61 -13.90 -0.25
N ASN A 81 -3.85 -12.82 -0.20
CA ASN A 81 -2.42 -12.82 -0.45
C ASN A 81 -1.75 -11.75 0.42
N ILE A 82 -1.30 -12.13 1.63
CA ILE A 82 -0.54 -11.23 2.50
C ILE A 82 0.88 -11.07 1.95
N HIS A 83 1.24 -9.86 1.54
CA HIS A 83 2.58 -9.51 1.10
C HIS A 83 2.90 -8.04 1.43
N PHE A 84 4.18 -7.70 1.43
CA PHE A 84 4.64 -6.38 1.85
C PHE A 84 5.18 -5.59 0.67
N HIS A 85 4.50 -4.51 0.29
CA HIS A 85 5.06 -3.51 -0.59
C HIS A 85 5.74 -2.43 0.23
N THR A 86 7.06 -2.27 0.08
CA THR A 86 7.86 -1.35 0.89
C THR A 86 8.61 -0.35 0.02
N LEU A 87 8.32 0.94 0.21
CA LEU A 87 9.10 2.03 -0.36
C LEU A 87 10.24 2.38 0.60
N LEU A 88 11.44 1.95 0.25
CA LEU A 88 12.66 2.21 1.01
C LEU A 88 13.41 3.39 0.38
N SER A 89 13.88 4.34 1.18
CA SER A 89 14.82 5.35 0.68
C SER A 89 16.06 4.65 0.10
N ASP A 90 16.40 4.91 -1.16
CA ASP A 90 17.47 4.22 -1.89
C ASP A 90 18.85 4.82 -1.54
N GLY A 91 19.14 4.79 -0.24
CA GLY A 91 20.27 5.47 0.38
C GLY A 91 20.05 5.68 1.87
N VAL A 92 20.88 6.56 2.44
CA VAL A 92 20.86 6.88 3.87
C VAL A 92 20.89 8.39 4.09
N PHE A 93 20.16 8.84 5.11
CA PHE A 93 20.30 10.15 5.69
C PHE A 93 21.46 10.15 6.67
N PHE A 94 22.20 11.25 6.76
CA PHE A 94 23.29 11.44 7.72
C PHE A 94 23.28 12.89 8.24
N ALA A 95 23.83 13.11 9.43
CA ALA A 95 23.92 14.45 9.98
C ALA A 95 25.05 15.23 9.28
N GLU A 96 24.76 16.45 8.84
CA GLU A 96 25.73 17.38 8.26
C GLU A 96 26.06 18.49 9.27
N GLY A 97 27.36 18.71 9.50
CA GLY A 97 27.87 19.80 10.34
C GLY A 97 27.38 19.77 11.80
N LYS A 98 27.58 20.91 12.50
CA LYS A 98 27.17 21.08 13.91
C LYS A 98 25.70 21.51 14.07
N GLU A 99 25.08 22.03 13.02
CA GLU A 99 23.74 22.65 13.07
C GLU A 99 22.59 21.65 12.90
N GLY A 100 22.87 20.35 12.77
CA GLY A 100 21.81 19.38 12.58
C GLY A 100 21.05 19.57 11.26
N ALA A 101 21.73 19.90 10.18
CA ALA A 101 21.18 19.64 8.84
C ALA A 101 21.23 18.11 8.57
N LEU A 102 20.36 17.60 7.69
CA LEU A 102 20.45 16.22 7.22
C LEU A 102 20.87 16.22 5.75
N GLY A 103 21.97 15.54 5.47
CA GLY A 103 22.36 15.16 4.11
C GLY A 103 21.72 13.84 3.71
N PHE A 104 21.62 13.60 2.41
CA PHE A 104 21.23 12.30 1.87
C PHE A 104 22.34 11.74 0.97
N ARG A 105 22.77 10.52 1.26
CA ARG A 105 23.73 9.78 0.44
C ARG A 105 22.99 8.70 -0.33
N PRO A 106 22.77 8.87 -1.65
CA PRO A 106 22.27 7.78 -2.48
C PRO A 106 23.29 6.64 -2.49
N LEU A 107 22.79 5.40 -2.47
CA LEU A 107 23.62 4.22 -2.62
C LEU A 107 23.39 3.62 -4.01
N PRO A 108 24.36 2.89 -4.58
CA PRO A 108 24.14 2.22 -5.86
C PRO A 108 22.95 1.27 -5.79
N PRO A 109 22.31 0.92 -6.91
CA PRO A 109 21.31 -0.14 -6.93
C PRO A 109 21.86 -1.46 -6.35
N PRO A 110 21.05 -2.29 -5.68
CA PRO A 110 21.51 -3.59 -5.23
C PRO A 110 21.78 -4.51 -6.43
N THR A 111 22.74 -5.42 -6.28
CA THR A 111 22.96 -6.53 -7.23
C THR A 111 21.98 -7.68 -6.98
N ASP A 112 21.85 -8.60 -7.93
CA ASP A 112 21.00 -9.79 -7.77
C ASP A 112 21.47 -10.67 -6.60
N ASP A 113 22.78 -10.87 -6.46
CA ASP A 113 23.37 -11.58 -5.31
C ASP A 113 23.05 -10.88 -3.98
N GLU A 114 23.10 -9.55 -3.94
CA GLU A 114 22.74 -8.79 -2.74
C GLU A 114 21.26 -8.99 -2.37
N VAL A 115 20.35 -9.04 -3.37
CA VAL A 115 18.93 -9.35 -3.15
C VAL A 115 18.75 -10.79 -2.65
N GLY A 116 19.47 -11.76 -3.20
CA GLY A 116 19.49 -13.15 -2.74
C GLY A 116 19.93 -13.29 -1.29
N VAL A 117 21.02 -12.61 -0.90
CA VAL A 117 21.52 -12.60 0.49
C VAL A 117 20.52 -11.94 1.44
N VAL A 118 19.86 -10.86 1.02
CA VAL A 118 18.79 -10.22 1.80
C VAL A 118 17.63 -11.18 2.02
N LEU A 119 17.17 -11.88 0.97
CA LEU A 119 16.08 -12.86 1.07
C LEU A 119 16.45 -14.02 1.99
N ALA A 120 17.64 -14.60 1.84
CA ALA A 120 18.11 -15.68 2.71
C ALA A 120 18.12 -15.29 4.19
N ARG A 121 18.55 -14.05 4.50
CA ARG A 121 18.52 -13.52 5.87
C ARG A 121 17.10 -13.30 6.38
N ILE A 122 16.17 -12.86 5.53
CA ILE A 122 14.76 -12.70 5.88
C ILE A 122 14.18 -14.08 6.21
N ALA A 123 14.28 -15.05 5.29
CA ALA A 123 13.75 -16.39 5.46
C ALA A 123 14.27 -17.05 6.75
N ALA A 124 15.58 -17.05 6.97
CA ALA A 124 16.18 -17.64 8.18
C ALA A 124 15.74 -16.95 9.49
N ARG A 125 15.51 -15.64 9.48
CA ARG A 125 15.05 -14.90 10.67
C ARG A 125 13.55 -15.08 10.90
N VAL A 126 12.75 -15.18 9.84
CA VAL A 126 11.31 -15.48 9.93
C VAL A 126 11.10 -16.90 10.43
N HIS A 127 11.81 -17.88 9.90
CA HIS A 127 11.74 -19.27 10.38
C HIS A 127 12.10 -19.37 11.87
N ARG A 128 13.21 -18.73 12.32
CA ARG A 128 13.52 -18.65 13.76
C ARG A 128 12.45 -17.94 14.60
N LEU A 129 11.77 -16.93 14.04
CA LEU A 129 10.65 -16.27 14.72
C LEU A 129 9.46 -17.25 14.88
N LEU A 130 9.13 -18.00 13.83
CA LEU A 130 8.05 -18.99 13.86
C LEU A 130 8.36 -20.11 14.85
N LYS A 131 9.58 -20.67 14.81
CA LYS A 131 10.01 -21.69 15.76
C LYS A 131 9.89 -21.24 17.22
N ARG A 132 10.33 -20.02 17.54
CA ARG A 132 10.17 -19.45 18.90
C ARG A 132 8.73 -19.23 19.32
N ARG A 133 7.80 -19.13 18.38
CA ARG A 133 6.36 -19.02 18.63
C ARG A 133 5.64 -20.36 18.54
N GLY A 134 6.37 -21.46 18.34
CA GLY A 134 5.80 -22.79 18.12
C GLY A 134 4.92 -22.83 16.88
N LEU A 135 5.29 -22.17 15.78
CA LEU A 135 4.53 -22.15 14.51
C LEU A 135 5.36 -22.71 13.35
N ASP A 136 6.36 -23.55 13.65
CA ASP A 136 7.29 -24.07 12.66
C ASP A 136 6.61 -25.15 11.79
N PRO A 137 6.61 -25.01 10.45
CA PRO A 137 6.06 -26.05 9.59
C PRO A 137 6.82 -27.38 9.61
N GLY A 138 8.09 -27.37 10.04
CA GLY A 138 8.97 -28.55 10.04
C GLY A 138 8.77 -29.50 11.22
N ASP A 139 8.21 -29.00 12.33
CA ASP A 139 7.75 -29.83 13.45
C ASP A 139 6.28 -30.17 13.19
N ALA A 140 6.06 -31.06 12.22
CA ALA A 140 4.76 -31.65 11.92
C ALA A 140 4.34 -32.65 13.00
N ASP A 141 4.32 -32.23 14.27
CA ASP A 141 3.35 -32.79 15.18
C ASP A 141 1.98 -32.34 14.69
N LEU A 142 1.26 -33.30 14.12
CA LEU A 142 -0.09 -33.24 13.53
C LEU A 142 -1.18 -32.75 14.51
N PHE A 143 -0.80 -32.20 15.67
CA PHE A 143 -1.66 -31.93 16.81
C PHE A 143 -1.73 -30.46 17.23
N GLN A 144 -0.98 -29.55 16.58
CA GLN A 144 -1.18 -28.15 16.88
C GLN A 144 -2.48 -27.66 16.24
N ALA A 145 -3.53 -27.54 17.07
CA ALA A 145 -4.80 -26.96 16.68
C ALA A 145 -4.53 -25.59 16.04
N ASP A 146 -4.98 -25.43 14.80
CA ASP A 146 -4.88 -24.16 14.08
C ASP A 146 -5.60 -23.09 14.91
N PRO A 147 -4.89 -22.09 15.46
CA PRO A 147 -5.49 -21.11 16.36
C PRO A 147 -6.64 -20.35 15.68
N VAL A 148 -6.55 -20.18 14.35
CA VAL A 148 -7.58 -19.52 13.56
C VAL A 148 -8.84 -20.38 13.47
N VAL A 149 -8.69 -21.69 13.31
CA VAL A 149 -9.83 -22.64 13.31
C VAL A 149 -10.52 -22.66 14.66
N VAL A 150 -9.76 -22.61 15.77
CA VAL A 150 -10.33 -22.59 17.13
C VAL A 150 -11.14 -21.31 17.37
N GLU A 151 -10.65 -20.14 16.93
CA GLU A 151 -11.34 -18.86 17.15
C GLU A 151 -12.49 -18.63 16.16
N SER A 152 -12.33 -19.03 14.89
CA SER A 152 -13.35 -18.86 13.84
C SER A 152 -13.23 -19.89 12.71
N PRO A 153 -13.91 -21.05 12.82
CA PRO A 153 -13.86 -22.10 11.80
C PRO A 153 -14.29 -21.62 10.40
N ALA A 154 -15.33 -20.78 10.34
CA ALA A 154 -15.86 -20.26 9.08
C ALA A 154 -14.84 -19.35 8.37
N LEU A 155 -14.22 -18.40 9.09
CA LEU A 155 -13.24 -17.50 8.50
C LEU A 155 -11.91 -18.22 8.21
N ALA A 156 -11.55 -19.23 9.01
CA ALA A 156 -10.46 -20.16 8.68
C ALA A 156 -10.70 -20.86 7.33
N GLY A 157 -11.90 -21.40 7.11
CA GLY A 157 -12.30 -22.03 5.85
C GLY A 157 -12.24 -21.07 4.66
N ILE A 158 -12.83 -19.88 4.81
CA ILE A 158 -12.81 -18.83 3.78
C ILE A 158 -11.38 -18.40 3.43
N ASN A 159 -10.54 -18.15 4.43
CA ASN A 159 -9.14 -17.74 4.22
C ASN A 159 -8.32 -18.84 3.55
N SER A 160 -8.50 -20.09 3.98
CA SER A 160 -7.81 -21.25 3.41
C SER A 160 -8.20 -21.45 1.94
N ALA A 161 -9.50 -21.45 1.64
CA ALA A 161 -10.02 -21.57 0.28
C ALA A 161 -9.55 -20.40 -0.58
N SER A 162 -9.57 -19.16 -0.06
CA SER A 162 -9.10 -17.98 -0.77
C SER A 162 -7.62 -18.08 -1.15
N ILE A 163 -6.74 -18.48 -0.23
CA ILE A 163 -5.30 -18.68 -0.52
C ILE A 163 -5.08 -19.77 -1.58
N GLN A 164 -5.88 -20.83 -1.54
CA GLN A 164 -5.83 -21.93 -2.50
C GLN A 164 -6.59 -21.63 -3.81
N GLU A 165 -7.16 -20.43 -3.95
CA GLU A 165 -7.92 -19.99 -5.12
C GLU A 165 -9.17 -20.85 -5.39
N ARG A 166 -9.78 -21.35 -4.31
CA ARG A 166 -11.01 -22.15 -4.30
C ARG A 166 -12.19 -21.40 -3.69
N ILE A 167 -13.40 -21.82 -4.04
CA ILE A 167 -14.63 -21.34 -3.42
C ILE A 167 -14.80 -21.98 -2.04
N ALA A 168 -15.24 -21.22 -1.04
CA ALA A 168 -15.39 -21.70 0.33
C ALA A 168 -16.82 -22.10 0.68
N LEU A 169 -17.81 -21.37 0.16
CA LEU A 169 -19.22 -21.43 0.54
C LEU A 169 -20.12 -21.77 -0.66
N GLY A 170 -21.31 -22.26 -0.35
CA GLY A 170 -22.35 -22.52 -1.35
C GLY A 170 -22.14 -23.83 -2.13
N PRO A 171 -22.98 -24.08 -3.16
CA PRO A 171 -23.01 -25.34 -3.91
C PRO A 171 -21.69 -25.67 -4.63
N ARG A 172 -20.88 -24.65 -4.91
CA ARG A 172 -19.59 -24.76 -5.59
C ARG A 172 -18.38 -24.80 -4.64
N ALA A 173 -18.59 -25.00 -3.34
CA ALA A 173 -17.49 -25.10 -2.37
C ALA A 173 -16.42 -26.13 -2.84
N GLY A 174 -15.16 -25.73 -2.77
CA GLY A 174 -14.00 -26.49 -3.26
C GLY A 174 -13.69 -26.30 -4.75
N ALA A 175 -14.62 -25.78 -5.56
CA ALA A 175 -14.38 -25.49 -6.99
C ALA A 175 -13.40 -24.32 -7.18
N ARG A 176 -12.87 -24.18 -8.39
CA ARG A 176 -12.09 -22.99 -8.80
C ARG A 176 -13.02 -21.86 -9.26
N VAL A 177 -12.54 -20.64 -9.10
CA VAL A 177 -13.16 -19.44 -9.70
C VAL A 177 -13.20 -19.61 -11.22
N TRP A 178 -14.32 -19.25 -11.86
CA TRP A 178 -14.42 -19.27 -13.31
C TRP A 178 -13.54 -18.18 -13.91
N ARG A 179 -12.79 -18.56 -14.94
CA ARG A 179 -11.91 -17.67 -15.70
C ARG A 179 -12.47 -17.57 -17.11
N VAL A 180 -12.40 -16.37 -17.68
CA VAL A 180 -12.83 -16.12 -19.06
C VAL A 180 -11.61 -15.72 -19.88
N GLY A 181 -11.43 -16.41 -20.99
CA GLY A 181 -10.31 -16.23 -21.91
C GLY A 181 -9.06 -17.00 -21.52
N ASP A 182 -9.13 -17.90 -20.52
CA ASP A 182 -8.00 -18.77 -20.22
C ASP A 182 -7.77 -19.78 -21.35
N ASP A 183 -6.54 -19.81 -21.85
CA ASP A 183 -6.04 -20.81 -22.76
C ASP A 183 -5.36 -21.90 -21.92
N PRO A 184 -5.92 -23.14 -21.87
CA PRO A 184 -5.35 -24.23 -21.10
C PRO A 184 -3.97 -24.66 -21.60
N ASP A 185 -3.63 -24.34 -22.86
CA ASP A 185 -2.37 -24.69 -23.50
C ASP A 185 -1.35 -23.54 -23.45
N ALA A 186 -1.68 -22.43 -22.76
CA ALA A 186 -0.78 -21.29 -22.66
C ALA A 186 0.56 -21.65 -21.99
N PRO A 187 1.68 -21.16 -22.53
CA PRO A 187 2.99 -21.50 -22.01
C PRO A 187 3.20 -20.92 -20.62
N TRP A 188 3.82 -21.72 -19.74
CA TRP A 188 4.28 -21.23 -18.44
C TRP A 188 5.38 -20.19 -18.62
N VAL A 189 5.08 -18.93 -18.29
CA VAL A 189 6.06 -17.85 -18.35
C VAL A 189 6.83 -17.79 -17.04
N LEU A 190 8.07 -18.28 -17.06
CA LEU A 190 9.04 -17.99 -16.00
C LEU A 190 9.57 -16.57 -16.21
N SER A 191 9.07 -15.61 -15.43
CA SER A 191 9.63 -14.25 -15.45
C SER A 191 10.91 -14.21 -14.64
N THR A 192 12.07 -14.15 -15.32
CA THR A 192 13.33 -13.77 -14.71
C THR A 192 13.45 -12.25 -14.76
N ALA A 193 13.05 -11.57 -13.70
CA ALA A 193 13.25 -10.14 -13.57
C ALA A 193 14.60 -9.84 -12.89
N PRO A 194 15.33 -8.80 -13.30
CA PRO A 194 16.48 -8.33 -12.54
C PRO A 194 16.06 -8.00 -11.10
N ARG A 195 16.96 -8.23 -10.14
CA ARG A 195 16.79 -7.97 -8.70
C ARG A 195 15.57 -8.69 -8.13
N HIS A 196 15.41 -9.95 -8.54
CA HIS A 196 14.43 -10.89 -8.01
C HIS A 196 15.15 -12.08 -7.41
N ALA A 197 14.72 -12.51 -6.24
CA ALA A 197 15.18 -13.74 -5.61
C ALA A 197 13.99 -14.57 -5.13
N HIS A 198 14.12 -15.89 -5.21
CA HIS A 198 13.18 -16.87 -4.69
C HIS A 198 13.89 -17.84 -3.74
N LEU A 199 13.29 -18.14 -2.59
CA LEU A 199 13.83 -19.11 -1.63
C LEU A 199 12.71 -19.66 -0.74
N ALA A 200 12.49 -20.98 -0.76
CA ALA A 200 11.57 -21.68 0.14
C ALA A 200 10.17 -21.05 0.21
N GLY A 201 9.61 -20.66 -0.94
CA GLY A 201 8.29 -20.02 -1.03
C GLY A 201 8.25 -18.53 -0.67
N PHE A 202 9.40 -17.92 -0.35
CA PHE A 202 9.54 -16.47 -0.29
C PHE A 202 9.99 -15.93 -1.65
N ASP A 203 9.44 -14.80 -2.06
CA ASP A 203 9.89 -14.04 -3.24
C ASP A 203 10.18 -12.59 -2.85
N LEU A 204 11.30 -12.06 -3.33
CA LEU A 204 11.71 -10.69 -3.08
C LEU A 204 12.04 -9.98 -4.39
N HIS A 205 11.32 -8.90 -4.70
CA HIS A 205 11.58 -8.03 -5.85
C HIS A 205 12.09 -6.67 -5.40
N ALA A 206 13.12 -6.15 -6.07
CA ALA A 206 13.70 -4.84 -5.77
C ALA A 206 14.03 -3.98 -7.01
N ASN A 207 13.43 -4.28 -8.17
CA ASN A 207 13.86 -3.68 -9.43
C ASN A 207 13.33 -2.25 -9.66
N VAL A 208 12.17 -1.92 -9.11
CA VAL A 208 11.52 -0.62 -9.34
C VAL A 208 12.17 0.45 -8.47
N ALA A 209 12.82 1.43 -9.11
CA ALA A 209 13.41 2.59 -8.47
C ALA A 209 12.85 3.89 -9.06
N VAL A 210 12.71 4.90 -8.21
CA VAL A 210 12.22 6.22 -8.57
C VAL A 210 13.26 7.26 -8.14
N PRO A 211 13.83 8.02 -9.09
CA PRO A 211 14.75 9.11 -8.78
C PRO A 211 14.09 10.19 -7.91
N ALA A 212 14.90 10.91 -7.14
CA ALA A 212 14.47 12.00 -6.28
C ALA A 212 13.58 13.06 -6.98
N ALA A 213 13.97 13.43 -8.20
CA ALA A 213 13.33 14.47 -8.99
C ALA A 213 11.96 14.04 -9.57
N ASP A 214 11.70 12.73 -9.67
CA ASP A 214 10.50 12.21 -10.32
C ASP A 214 9.35 12.02 -9.33
N ARG A 215 8.80 13.15 -8.87
CA ARG A 215 7.71 13.18 -7.88
C ARG A 215 6.42 12.60 -8.44
N LEU A 216 6.15 12.78 -9.73
CA LEU A 216 4.97 12.23 -10.39
C LEU A 216 5.00 10.70 -10.41
N ARG A 217 6.14 10.09 -10.76
CA ARG A 217 6.27 8.63 -10.71
C ARG A 217 6.22 8.09 -9.28
N LEU A 218 6.74 8.84 -8.30
CA LEU A 218 6.60 8.46 -6.89
C LEU A 218 5.13 8.46 -6.46
N GLU A 219 4.37 9.48 -6.84
CA GLU A 219 2.94 9.56 -6.57
C GLU A 219 2.16 8.41 -7.23
N GLN A 220 2.45 8.11 -8.51
CA GLN A 220 1.87 6.96 -9.20
C GLN A 220 2.18 5.63 -8.50
N LEU A 221 3.42 5.47 -8.02
CA LEU A 221 3.82 4.30 -7.25
C LEU A 221 3.06 4.23 -5.93
N CYS A 222 2.95 5.34 -5.19
CA CYS A 222 2.14 5.41 -3.97
C CYS A 222 0.67 5.03 -4.24
N ARG A 223 0.05 5.55 -5.32
CA ARG A 223 -1.31 5.17 -5.74
C ARG A 223 -1.43 3.68 -6.04
N TYR A 224 -0.43 3.10 -6.71
CA TYR A 224 -0.39 1.65 -6.96
C TYR A 224 -0.37 0.85 -5.66
N LEU A 225 0.46 1.24 -4.68
CA LEU A 225 0.57 0.54 -3.40
C LEU A 225 -0.71 0.66 -2.55
N LEU A 226 -1.37 1.82 -2.61
CA LEU A 226 -2.55 2.14 -1.79
C LEU A 226 -3.88 1.76 -2.46
N ARG A 227 -3.85 1.09 -3.62
CA ARG A 227 -5.06 0.74 -4.37
C ARG A 227 -5.97 -0.21 -3.57
N PRO A 228 -7.30 -0.11 -3.72
CA PRO A 228 -8.22 -1.12 -3.21
C PRO A 228 -8.06 -2.46 -3.96
N ALA A 229 -8.55 -3.54 -3.35
CA ALA A 229 -8.56 -4.86 -3.98
C ALA A 229 -9.37 -4.89 -5.28
N VAL A 230 -10.51 -4.17 -5.28
CA VAL A 230 -11.46 -4.10 -6.38
C VAL A 230 -11.74 -2.64 -6.71
N ALA A 231 -11.90 -2.34 -8.00
CA ALA A 231 -12.44 -1.07 -8.45
C ALA A 231 -13.86 -1.33 -8.95
N GLN A 232 -14.83 -0.50 -8.57
CA GLN A 232 -16.25 -0.70 -8.89
C GLN A 232 -16.49 -0.79 -10.40
N ASP A 233 -15.83 0.04 -11.21
CA ASP A 233 -15.96 0.03 -12.67
C ASP A 233 -15.50 -1.27 -13.34
N ARG A 234 -14.77 -2.12 -12.60
CA ARG A 234 -14.35 -3.45 -13.08
C ARG A 234 -15.36 -4.54 -12.72
N LEU A 235 -16.37 -4.25 -11.90
CA LEU A 235 -17.45 -5.17 -11.56
C LEU A 235 -18.65 -4.93 -12.47
N ARG A 236 -19.27 -6.02 -12.93
CA ARG A 236 -20.52 -5.99 -13.69
C ARG A 236 -21.42 -7.14 -13.25
N LEU A 237 -22.69 -6.82 -12.99
CA LEU A 237 -23.74 -7.83 -12.84
C LEU A 237 -24.13 -8.33 -14.24
N LEU A 238 -24.15 -9.65 -14.42
CA LEU A 238 -24.56 -10.32 -15.65
C LEU A 238 -26.07 -10.60 -15.62
N ASP A 239 -26.66 -10.86 -16.79
CA ASP A 239 -28.11 -11.07 -16.94
C ASP A 239 -28.61 -12.31 -16.19
N ASP A 240 -27.71 -13.26 -15.90
CA ASP A 240 -27.98 -14.48 -15.14
C ASP A 240 -27.76 -14.33 -13.62
N GLY A 241 -27.49 -13.10 -13.14
CA GLY A 241 -27.26 -12.80 -11.73
C GLY A 241 -25.83 -13.06 -11.23
N ARG A 242 -24.93 -13.57 -12.07
CA ARG A 242 -23.51 -13.71 -11.71
C ARG A 242 -22.79 -12.36 -11.79
N ILE A 243 -21.65 -12.27 -11.11
CA ILE A 243 -20.84 -11.05 -11.06
C ILE A 243 -19.52 -11.29 -11.77
N MET A 244 -19.22 -10.45 -12.76
CA MET A 244 -17.98 -10.46 -13.51
C MET A 244 -17.03 -9.39 -12.96
N LEU A 245 -15.77 -9.77 -12.75
CA LEU A 245 -14.66 -8.87 -12.46
C LEU A 245 -13.69 -8.85 -13.64
N THR A 246 -13.56 -7.69 -14.29
CA THR A 246 -12.56 -7.46 -15.34
C THR A 246 -11.17 -7.23 -14.73
N LEU A 247 -10.17 -7.96 -15.21
CA LEU A 247 -8.79 -7.83 -14.76
C LEU A 247 -8.15 -6.56 -15.34
N LYS A 248 -7.21 -5.96 -14.60
CA LYS A 248 -6.50 -4.74 -15.07
C LYS A 248 -5.71 -5.00 -16.36
N ALA A 249 -5.12 -6.19 -16.46
CA ALA A 249 -4.41 -6.67 -17.63
C ALA A 249 -4.72 -8.15 -17.80
N ALA A 250 -4.72 -8.61 -19.05
CA ALA A 250 -4.81 -10.04 -19.34
C ALA A 250 -3.63 -10.76 -18.67
N TRP A 251 -3.91 -11.94 -18.13
CA TRP A 251 -2.85 -12.81 -17.62
C TRP A 251 -2.09 -13.46 -18.78
N ALA A 252 -0.96 -14.09 -18.45
CA ALA A 252 -0.14 -14.80 -19.42
C ALA A 252 -0.91 -15.93 -20.11
N ASP A 253 -1.88 -16.53 -19.41
CA ASP A 253 -2.78 -17.56 -19.95
C ASP A 253 -3.99 -16.99 -20.71
N GLY A 254 -4.01 -15.69 -21.02
CA GLY A 254 -5.12 -15.06 -21.73
C GLY A 254 -6.32 -14.68 -20.84
N THR A 255 -6.37 -15.11 -19.58
CA THR A 255 -7.48 -14.77 -18.67
C THR A 255 -7.68 -13.26 -18.60
N ARG A 256 -8.90 -12.79 -18.87
CA ARG A 256 -9.28 -11.36 -18.83
C ARG A 256 -10.30 -11.04 -17.76
N GLN A 257 -11.12 -12.02 -17.37
CA GLN A 257 -12.20 -11.81 -16.42
C GLN A 257 -12.31 -12.99 -15.46
N LEU A 258 -12.82 -12.70 -14.27
CA LEU A 258 -13.23 -13.69 -13.28
C LEU A 258 -14.74 -13.60 -13.09
N VAL A 259 -15.42 -14.73 -12.97
CA VAL A 259 -16.87 -14.78 -12.78
C VAL A 259 -17.19 -15.50 -11.47
N PHE A 260 -18.12 -14.92 -10.72
CA PHE A 260 -18.53 -15.35 -9.39
C PHE A 260 -20.05 -15.44 -9.29
N GLU A 261 -20.58 -16.37 -8.51
CA GLU A 261 -21.89 -16.16 -7.89
C GLU A 261 -21.82 -15.04 -6.84
N PRO A 262 -22.95 -14.39 -6.46
CA PRO A 262 -22.93 -13.31 -5.48
C PRO A 262 -22.28 -13.71 -4.14
N LEU A 263 -22.58 -14.90 -3.62
CA LEU A 263 -21.98 -15.40 -2.39
C LEU A 263 -20.48 -15.67 -2.55
N GLU A 264 -20.05 -16.18 -3.71
CA GLU A 264 -18.64 -16.41 -4.03
C GLU A 264 -17.84 -15.11 -4.04
N LEU A 265 -18.41 -14.00 -4.54
CA LEU A 265 -17.73 -12.70 -4.46
C LEU A 265 -17.63 -12.21 -3.01
N LEU A 266 -18.71 -12.35 -2.24
CA LEU A 266 -18.75 -11.91 -0.84
C LEU A 266 -17.73 -12.64 0.03
N GLU A 267 -17.55 -13.96 -0.13
CA GLU A 267 -16.50 -14.69 0.61
C GLU A 267 -15.09 -14.22 0.24
N LYS A 268 -14.83 -13.85 -1.04
CA LYS A 268 -13.53 -13.30 -1.43
C LYS A 268 -13.30 -11.98 -0.73
N LEU A 269 -14.27 -11.07 -0.79
CA LEU A 269 -14.17 -9.77 -0.14
C LEU A 269 -14.00 -9.91 1.39
N ALA A 270 -14.70 -10.85 2.02
CA ALA A 270 -14.55 -11.15 3.43
C ALA A 270 -13.12 -11.57 3.79
N ALA A 271 -12.50 -12.47 3.00
CA ALA A 271 -11.11 -12.90 3.22
C ALA A 271 -10.10 -11.74 3.14
N LEU A 272 -10.33 -10.80 2.21
CA LEU A 272 -9.43 -9.69 1.94
C LEU A 272 -9.53 -8.57 2.99
N THR A 273 -10.68 -8.46 3.64
CA THR A 273 -10.97 -7.39 4.60
C THR A 273 -10.14 -7.58 5.88
N PRO A 274 -9.30 -6.60 6.26
CA PRO A 274 -8.57 -6.67 7.52
C PRO A 274 -9.54 -6.57 8.71
N ARG A 275 -9.11 -7.04 9.88
CA ARG A 275 -9.84 -6.76 11.12
C ARG A 275 -9.95 -5.24 11.35
N PRO A 276 -11.02 -4.77 12.00
CA PRO A 276 -11.13 -3.37 12.40
C PRO A 276 -9.90 -2.90 13.17
N TRP A 277 -9.56 -1.61 13.04
CA TRP A 277 -8.47 -0.94 13.78
C TRP A 277 -7.05 -1.39 13.42
N ILE A 278 -6.90 -2.20 12.38
CA ILE A 278 -5.61 -2.66 11.90
C ILE A 278 -5.00 -1.69 10.88
N ASN A 279 -3.84 -1.15 11.23
CA ASN A 279 -3.06 -0.29 10.32
C ASN A 279 -2.29 -1.15 9.30
N LEU A 280 -2.59 -0.96 8.01
CA LEU A 280 -1.89 -1.62 6.91
C LEU A 280 -0.77 -0.76 6.31
N VAL A 281 -0.73 0.55 6.61
CA VAL A 281 0.34 1.48 6.18
C VAL A 281 1.23 1.80 7.37
N LEU A 282 2.51 1.44 7.27
CA LEU A 282 3.41 1.38 8.43
C LEU A 282 4.75 2.03 8.10
N TYR A 283 5.18 2.95 8.94
CA TYR A 283 6.40 3.72 8.76
C TYR A 283 7.51 3.22 9.67
N HIS A 284 8.73 3.09 9.14
CA HIS A 284 9.89 2.59 9.88
C HIS A 284 11.18 3.40 9.60
N GLY A 285 12.18 3.21 10.46
CA GLY A 285 13.46 3.92 10.36
C GLY A 285 13.29 5.41 10.59
N VAL A 286 13.98 6.25 9.82
CA VAL A 286 13.86 7.71 9.94
C VAL A 286 12.46 8.26 9.62
N LEU A 287 11.61 7.44 8.97
CA LEU A 287 10.22 7.78 8.70
C LEU A 287 9.27 7.32 9.82
N ALA A 288 9.70 6.59 10.84
CA ALA A 288 8.78 6.18 11.92
C ALA A 288 8.22 7.40 12.69
N PRO A 289 6.96 7.37 13.18
CA PRO A 289 6.30 8.53 13.81
C PRO A 289 7.13 9.22 14.90
N HIS A 290 7.82 8.45 15.74
CA HIS A 290 8.64 8.94 16.85
C HIS A 290 10.15 8.93 16.56
N ALA A 291 10.56 8.82 15.30
CA ALA A 291 11.98 8.89 14.97
C ALA A 291 12.49 10.33 15.13
N GLY A 292 13.56 10.52 15.91
CA GLY A 292 14.11 11.86 16.19
C GLY A 292 14.59 12.64 14.95
N TRP A 293 14.77 11.98 13.80
CA TRP A 293 15.11 12.64 12.53
C TRP A 293 13.90 12.89 11.62
N ARG A 294 12.71 12.38 11.96
CA ARG A 294 11.53 12.42 11.07
C ARG A 294 11.14 13.84 10.67
N ALA A 295 11.03 14.76 11.63
CA ALA A 295 10.64 16.14 11.35
C ALA A 295 11.60 16.81 10.36
N ARG A 296 12.92 16.58 10.55
CA ARG A 296 13.97 17.10 9.66
C ARG A 296 13.94 16.46 8.28
N VAL A 297 13.71 15.15 8.19
CA VAL A 297 13.56 14.44 6.91
C VAL A 297 12.37 14.99 6.12
N ILE A 298 11.21 15.15 6.77
CA ILE A 298 10.01 15.68 6.11
C ILE A 298 10.23 17.12 5.66
N ALA A 299 10.77 17.98 6.54
CA ALA A 299 11.04 19.39 6.21
C ALA A 299 12.04 19.53 5.05
N SER A 300 13.06 18.68 4.98
CA SER A 300 14.05 18.69 3.89
C SER A 300 13.51 18.23 2.53
N SER A 301 12.37 17.55 2.52
CA SER A 301 11.72 17.01 1.31
C SER A 301 10.46 17.79 0.91
N ALA A 302 10.06 18.80 1.68
CA ALA A 302 8.95 19.68 1.31
C ALA A 302 9.43 20.63 0.18
N PRO A 303 8.64 20.83 -0.90
CA PRO A 303 8.90 21.94 -1.79
C PRO A 303 8.89 23.24 -0.98
N PRO A 304 9.65 24.28 -1.37
CA PRO A 304 9.49 25.59 -0.78
C PRO A 304 8.01 25.95 -0.96
N VAL A 305 7.30 26.08 0.15
CA VAL A 305 5.98 26.70 0.15
C VAL A 305 6.27 28.13 -0.30
N GLU A 306 5.93 28.47 -1.53
CA GLU A 306 5.69 29.87 -1.85
C GLU A 306 4.61 30.29 -0.87
N THR A 307 5.01 31.09 0.12
CA THR A 307 4.10 31.78 1.02
C THR A 307 3.07 32.43 0.13
N SER A 308 1.90 31.80 0.02
CA SER A 308 0.75 32.40 -0.63
C SER A 308 0.55 33.71 0.10
N VAL A 309 0.67 34.79 -0.68
CA VAL A 309 0.42 36.17 -0.27
C VAL A 309 -0.74 36.17 0.71
N ALA A 310 -0.53 36.82 1.85
CA ALA A 310 -1.50 37.04 2.90
C ALA A 310 -2.91 37.12 2.29
N ALA A 311 -3.74 36.13 2.60
CA ALA A 311 -5.16 36.20 2.32
C ALA A 311 -5.62 37.51 2.97
N SER A 312 -6.09 38.41 2.12
CA SER A 312 -6.60 39.73 2.48
C SER A 312 -7.47 39.63 3.72
N ALA A 313 -6.96 40.21 4.81
CA ALA A 313 -7.78 40.58 5.95
C ALA A 313 -8.80 41.62 5.45
N SER A 314 -10.04 41.20 5.27
CA SER A 314 -11.17 42.10 5.42
C SER A 314 -11.60 42.05 6.88
N ALA A 315 -11.56 43.22 7.50
CA ALA A 315 -11.65 43.49 8.92
C ALA A 315 -12.90 42.91 9.60
N ASP A 316 -12.68 42.27 10.75
CA ASP A 316 -13.30 42.72 12.00
C ASP A 316 -12.19 42.86 13.04
N ALA A 317 -11.98 44.10 13.49
CA ALA A 317 -10.97 44.46 14.47
C ALA A 317 -11.49 44.11 15.87
N ASN A 318 -10.98 43.03 16.46
CA ASN A 318 -10.70 42.86 17.90
C ASN A 318 -10.44 41.39 18.27
N ASP A 319 -9.38 40.80 17.74
CA ASP A 319 -8.79 39.64 18.41
C ASP A 319 -7.26 39.69 18.29
N GLU A 320 -6.61 39.86 19.43
CA GLU A 320 -5.17 39.69 19.59
C GLU A 320 -4.75 38.30 19.06
N PRO A 321 -3.58 38.16 18.44
CA PRO A 321 -3.09 36.89 17.95
C PRO A 321 -2.67 35.99 19.12
N THR A 322 -3.66 35.41 19.80
CA THR A 322 -3.44 34.33 20.74
C THR A 322 -3.04 33.13 19.90
N THR A 323 -1.82 32.64 20.10
CA THR A 323 -1.34 31.36 19.58
C THR A 323 -2.36 30.27 19.90
N ALA A 324 -3.20 29.92 18.92
CA ALA A 324 -4.27 28.96 19.14
C ALA A 324 -3.63 27.62 19.56
N PRO A 325 -4.05 27.04 20.70
CA PRO A 325 -3.53 25.75 21.13
C PRO A 325 -3.85 24.72 20.06
N PHE A 326 -2.94 23.78 19.82
CA PHE A 326 -3.17 22.62 18.95
C PHE A 326 -4.42 21.86 19.43
N SER A 327 -5.57 22.19 18.87
CA SER A 327 -6.80 21.45 19.04
C SER A 327 -6.55 20.01 18.58
N ARG A 328 -6.76 19.04 19.48
CA ARG A 328 -6.72 17.61 19.13
C ARG A 328 -7.91 17.20 18.25
N HIS A 329 -8.90 18.07 18.08
CA HIS A 329 -10.08 17.84 17.26
C HIS A 329 -9.91 18.55 15.92
N TRP A 330 -9.74 17.77 14.86
CA TRP A 330 -9.77 18.24 13.49
C TRP A 330 -11.22 18.33 13.03
N ALA A 331 -11.61 19.45 12.42
CA ALA A 331 -12.90 19.53 11.75
C ALA A 331 -12.94 18.52 10.59
N TRP A 332 -14.09 17.91 10.33
CA TRP A 332 -14.25 16.95 9.22
C TRP A 332 -13.77 17.54 7.88
N ALA A 333 -14.08 18.80 7.59
CA ALA A 333 -13.63 19.48 6.38
C ALA A 333 -12.10 19.57 6.28
N ASP A 334 -11.41 19.86 7.39
CA ASP A 334 -9.95 19.89 7.42
C ASP A 334 -9.34 18.50 7.27
N LEU A 335 -9.99 17.46 7.81
CA LEU A 335 -9.60 16.07 7.57
C LEU A 335 -9.75 15.69 6.09
N MET A 336 -10.87 16.06 5.45
CA MET A 336 -11.09 15.78 4.04
C MET A 336 -10.05 16.46 3.16
N ARG A 337 -9.78 17.74 3.40
CA ARG A 337 -8.75 18.48 2.68
C ARG A 337 -7.36 17.89 2.93
N ARG A 338 -7.04 17.53 4.17
CA ARG A 338 -5.73 16.97 4.50
C ARG A 338 -5.51 15.56 3.94
N ALA A 339 -6.54 14.71 3.98
CA ALA A 339 -6.42 13.29 3.62
C ALA A 339 -6.63 13.04 2.13
N PHE A 340 -7.53 13.78 1.51
CA PHE A 340 -7.96 13.56 0.13
C PHE A 340 -7.69 14.74 -0.81
N ASP A 341 -7.19 15.87 -0.29
CA ASP A 341 -7.07 17.12 -1.03
C ASP A 341 -8.43 17.61 -1.57
N ILE A 342 -9.51 17.28 -0.85
CA ILE A 342 -10.87 17.68 -1.17
C ILE A 342 -11.29 18.80 -0.24
N ASP A 343 -11.46 20.00 -0.78
CA ASP A 343 -12.09 21.09 -0.03
C ASP A 343 -13.62 21.01 -0.11
N VAL A 344 -14.21 20.26 0.82
CA VAL A 344 -15.65 19.98 0.86
C VAL A 344 -16.54 21.20 1.12
N LEU A 345 -15.98 22.35 1.51
CA LEU A 345 -16.77 23.60 1.60
C LEU A 345 -16.39 24.61 0.51
N ALA A 346 -15.67 24.21 -0.54
CA ALA A 346 -15.55 25.02 -1.75
C ALA A 346 -16.77 24.77 -2.62
N CYS A 347 -17.54 25.81 -2.92
CA CYS A 347 -18.70 25.68 -3.82
C CYS A 347 -18.22 25.40 -5.24
N SER A 348 -18.64 24.27 -5.83
CA SER A 348 -18.26 23.88 -7.19
C SER A 348 -18.82 24.81 -8.28
N SER A 349 -19.87 25.58 -7.98
CA SER A 349 -20.56 26.43 -8.97
C SER A 349 -20.05 27.87 -8.97
N CYS A 350 -19.78 28.45 -7.79
CA CYS A 350 -19.38 29.86 -7.67
C CYS A 350 -18.03 30.08 -6.99
N GLY A 351 -17.37 29.03 -6.50
CA GLY A 351 -16.11 29.14 -5.76
C GLY A 351 -16.22 29.70 -4.34
N GLY A 352 -17.41 30.13 -3.91
CA GLY A 352 -17.65 30.66 -2.57
C GLY A 352 -17.50 29.61 -1.45
N ARG A 353 -17.32 30.07 -0.20
CA ARG A 353 -17.20 29.19 0.98
C ARG A 353 -18.57 28.74 1.45
N MET A 354 -18.80 27.43 1.46
CA MET A 354 -19.97 26.80 2.04
C MET A 354 -19.79 26.63 3.55
N ARG A 355 -20.91 26.53 4.27
CA ARG A 355 -20.95 26.26 5.72
C ARG A 355 -21.79 25.01 5.97
N LEU A 356 -21.35 24.15 6.87
CA LEU A 356 -22.17 23.03 7.33
C LEU A 356 -23.39 23.59 8.09
N ILE A 357 -24.59 23.29 7.61
CA ILE A 357 -25.84 23.76 8.21
C ILE A 357 -26.45 22.67 9.11
N ALA A 358 -26.46 21.41 8.66
CA ALA A 358 -26.99 20.27 9.39
C ALA A 358 -26.38 18.95 8.90
N THR A 359 -26.43 17.93 9.76
CA THR A 359 -26.19 16.53 9.40
C THR A 359 -27.53 15.80 9.49
N VAL A 360 -27.92 15.12 8.41
CA VAL A 360 -29.19 14.36 8.35
C VAL A 360 -28.89 12.89 8.58
N GLU A 361 -29.45 12.33 9.65
CA GLU A 361 -29.25 10.91 10.04
C GLU A 361 -30.50 10.05 9.84
N ASP A 362 -31.67 10.68 9.63
CA ASP A 362 -32.93 9.98 9.44
C ASP A 362 -32.99 9.27 8.06
N PRO A 363 -33.16 7.93 8.01
CA PRO A 363 -33.13 7.18 6.75
C PRO A 363 -34.20 7.59 5.73
N ASP A 364 -35.39 7.99 6.19
CA ASP A 364 -36.48 8.42 5.31
C ASP A 364 -36.21 9.80 4.71
N ALA A 365 -35.73 10.75 5.50
CA ALA A 365 -35.26 12.04 5.02
C ALA A 365 -34.11 11.89 4.03
N ILE A 366 -33.13 11.02 4.30
CA ILE A 366 -32.02 10.72 3.37
C ILE A 366 -32.58 10.18 2.04
N ARG A 367 -33.49 9.20 2.09
CA ARG A 367 -34.13 8.64 0.89
C ARG A 367 -34.85 9.71 0.07
N ALA A 368 -35.65 10.56 0.71
CA ALA A 368 -36.39 11.63 0.05
C ALA A 368 -35.46 12.68 -0.60
N ILE A 369 -34.39 13.07 0.10
CA ILE A 369 -33.38 14.01 -0.44
C ILE A 369 -32.68 13.39 -1.65
N LEU A 370 -32.21 12.14 -1.54
CA LEU A 370 -31.50 11.47 -2.64
C LEU A 370 -32.40 11.25 -3.85
N ALA A 371 -33.68 10.91 -3.67
CA ALA A 371 -34.63 10.77 -4.77
C ALA A 371 -34.79 12.10 -5.53
N THR A 372 -34.93 13.23 -4.81
CA THR A 372 -35.00 14.56 -5.42
C THR A 372 -33.70 14.93 -6.17
N LEU A 373 -32.54 14.58 -5.60
CA LEU A 373 -31.25 14.86 -6.21
C LEU A 373 -30.95 13.97 -7.43
N ALA A 374 -31.41 12.73 -7.46
CA ALA A 374 -31.25 11.81 -8.59
C ALA A 374 -32.07 12.22 -9.82
N LEU A 375 -33.13 13.02 -9.62
CA LEU A 375 -33.93 13.62 -10.69
C LEU A 375 -33.28 14.89 -11.28
N SER A 376 -32.17 15.36 -10.71
CA SER A 376 -31.44 16.55 -11.18
C SER A 376 -30.21 16.12 -11.97
N ASP A 377 -30.22 16.31 -13.29
CA ASP A 377 -29.14 15.94 -14.23
C ASP A 377 -27.76 16.59 -13.93
N GLU A 378 -27.72 17.64 -13.11
CA GLU A 378 -26.51 18.45 -12.86
C GLU A 378 -25.39 17.75 -12.06
N ARG A 379 -25.54 16.51 -11.58
CA ARG A 379 -24.61 15.91 -10.58
C ARG A 379 -23.98 14.56 -10.91
N ALA A 380 -24.19 14.03 -12.11
CA ALA A 380 -23.60 12.77 -12.55
C ALA A 380 -22.04 12.77 -12.52
N ASP A 381 -21.40 13.93 -12.63
CA ASP A 381 -19.94 14.07 -12.75
C ASP A 381 -19.16 14.18 -11.42
N ARG A 382 -19.80 13.93 -10.26
CA ARG A 382 -19.13 14.04 -8.95
C ARG A 382 -18.41 12.77 -8.48
N ALA A 383 -18.28 11.76 -9.35
CA ALA A 383 -17.36 10.65 -9.08
C ALA A 383 -15.92 11.20 -9.02
N PRO A 384 -15.08 10.78 -8.06
CA PRO A 384 -13.71 11.26 -7.95
C PRO A 384 -12.97 11.07 -9.28
N PRO A 385 -12.09 12.01 -9.69
CA PRO A 385 -11.49 12.01 -11.02
C PRO A 385 -10.71 10.71 -11.27
N PHE A 386 -11.23 9.92 -12.21
CA PHE A 386 -10.60 8.71 -12.70
C PHE A 386 -9.50 9.07 -13.69
N VAL A 387 -8.24 8.94 -13.25
CA VAL A 387 -7.11 8.94 -14.18
C VAL A 387 -6.90 7.51 -14.66
N PRO A 388 -6.83 7.24 -15.98
CA PRO A 388 -6.55 5.91 -16.49
C PRO A 388 -5.25 5.38 -15.88
N SER A 389 -5.31 4.26 -15.18
CA SER A 389 -4.11 3.62 -14.66
C SER A 389 -3.27 3.12 -15.84
N LEU A 390 -2.07 3.69 -16.03
CA LEU A 390 -1.16 3.22 -17.08
C LEU A 390 -0.81 1.73 -16.88
N ASN A 391 -0.62 1.09 -18.03
CA ASN A 391 -0.25 -0.30 -18.16
C ASN A 391 1.15 -0.49 -17.56
N THR A 392 1.24 -1.28 -16.49
CA THR A 392 2.50 -1.66 -15.83
C THR A 392 2.90 -3.08 -16.22
N SER A 393 2.32 -3.59 -17.32
CA SER A 393 2.75 -4.82 -17.96
C SER A 393 4.25 -4.74 -18.20
N HIS A 394 4.97 -5.67 -17.59
CA HIS A 394 6.36 -5.98 -17.88
C HIS A 394 6.43 -6.54 -19.31
N THR A 395 6.31 -5.68 -20.31
CA THR A 395 6.80 -6.00 -21.64
C THR A 395 8.29 -5.68 -21.63
N ALA A 396 9.10 -6.73 -21.56
CA ALA A 396 10.49 -6.64 -21.96
C ALA A 396 10.48 -6.12 -23.40
N ALA A 397 11.01 -4.92 -23.61
CA ALA A 397 11.33 -4.46 -24.95
C ALA A 397 12.51 -5.32 -25.41
N SER A 398 12.21 -6.34 -26.22
CA SER A 398 13.20 -7.03 -27.03
C SER A 398 13.68 -6.03 -28.09
N GLY A 399 14.81 -5.36 -27.80
CA GLY A 399 15.56 -4.62 -28.80
C GLY A 399 16.47 -5.60 -29.55
N ALA A 400 16.35 -5.59 -30.87
CA ALA A 400 17.29 -6.23 -31.79
C ALA A 400 18.72 -5.70 -31.63
#